data_AF-A0A945NGF9-F1
#
_entry.id   AF-A0A945NGF9-F1
#
_cell.length_a   1.000
_cell.length_b   1.000
_cell.length_c   1.000
_cell.angle_alpha   90.00
_cell.angle_beta   90.00
_cell.angle_gamma   90.00
#
_symmetry.space_group_name_H-M   'P 1'
#
loop_
_entity.id
_entity.type
_entity.pdbx_description
1 polymer ?
#
loop_
_entity_poly.entity_id
_entity_poly.type
_entity_poly.pdbx_seq_one_letter_code
_entity_poly.pdbx_strand_id
1 'polypeptide(L)'
;MISDNYNRRIALFVSLFLLSFSFSQEKEIIVDLKNGNIITGSLIAKTDTTYKLNTEFGELVIPINDIDSINNKKITKSIENNQNSGIVYQDNVVKKPLNQEARWRTIYGAMGIGNTLYGEGIPYLFNWDQTADQYVGFKLLAFATSYSLSSSYTRTMDLPLGRSYLQFAGANLGFYSIIPIISMVGLENWGEFDPEGKIALGYTMFSVPYGAILADKTYTKWKLSNGQSFLISLGINLGALNTIGVIQQTDWVDWSQKNPENFARWTTSLVYAGALAGGKLAKNIALNNSSITEGDVAFLNLSMGLGYMNSLLLGYAMDINHYKDQTMLTMVGINGFLYLADRLNKRYGSLTQGQEKIVGLGAGSAYLAWVGTALITGIDYGERSSRFLDVASITAGWYFSRKNISSDVSSESSFIKNGMALTINPTLLPQNKTLAPGVSINFTF
;
A
#
# COMPACT_ATOMS: atom_id res chain seq x y z
N MET A 1 11.01 28.26 44.42
CA MET A 1 11.78 27.04 44.76
C MET A 1 11.12 25.72 44.34
N ILE A 2 9.79 25.56 44.37
CA ILE A 2 9.12 24.31 43.91
C ILE A 2 9.05 24.23 42.36
N SER A 3 8.90 25.37 41.67
CA SER A 3 8.86 25.48 40.20
C SER A 3 10.19 25.09 39.52
N ASP A 4 11.32 25.54 40.05
CA ASP A 4 12.64 25.18 39.48
C ASP A 4 12.94 23.68 39.60
N ASN A 5 12.50 23.03 40.68
CA ASN A 5 12.66 21.58 40.84
C ASN A 5 11.77 20.79 39.86
N TYR A 6 10.62 21.32 39.44
CA TYR A 6 9.74 20.70 38.45
C TYR A 6 10.32 20.84 37.02
N ASN A 7 10.74 22.03 36.63
CA ASN A 7 11.39 22.27 35.33
C ASN A 7 12.73 21.54 35.21
N ARG A 8 13.49 21.45 36.30
CA ARG A 8 14.74 20.67 36.35
C ARG A 8 14.48 19.17 36.26
N ARG A 9 13.37 18.66 36.79
CA ARG A 9 12.93 17.26 36.63
C ARG A 9 12.47 16.97 35.21
N ILE A 10 11.72 17.87 34.55
CA ILE A 10 11.33 17.73 33.13
C ILE A 10 12.56 17.78 32.23
N ALA A 11 13.49 18.72 32.46
CA ALA A 11 14.74 18.79 31.70
C ALA A 11 15.62 17.54 31.92
N LEU A 12 15.68 16.99 33.14
CA LEU A 12 16.34 15.71 33.42
C LEU A 12 15.64 14.55 32.72
N PHE A 13 14.31 14.52 32.71
CA PHE A 13 13.53 13.47 32.05
C PHE A 13 13.72 13.51 30.53
N VAL A 14 13.64 14.70 29.92
CA VAL A 14 13.92 14.93 28.50
C VAL A 14 15.38 14.62 28.16
N SER A 15 16.34 14.96 29.03
CA SER A 15 17.76 14.63 28.81
C SER A 15 18.05 13.14 28.97
N LEU A 16 17.43 12.44 29.93
CA LEU A 16 17.48 10.98 30.09
C LEU A 16 16.82 10.27 28.90
N PHE A 17 15.71 10.81 28.40
CA PHE A 17 15.02 10.29 27.22
C PHE A 17 15.87 10.52 25.95
N LEU A 18 16.48 11.69 25.77
CA LEU A 18 17.41 11.97 24.67
C LEU A 18 18.70 11.14 24.76
N LEU A 19 19.24 10.91 25.95
CA LEU A 19 20.39 10.02 26.20
C LEU A 19 20.03 8.55 25.96
N SER A 20 18.78 8.13 26.16
CA SER A 20 18.33 6.78 25.84
C SER A 20 18.38 6.48 24.33
N PHE A 21 18.22 7.49 23.46
CA PHE A 21 18.47 7.34 22.02
C PHE A 21 19.96 7.21 21.67
N SER A 22 20.87 7.70 22.53
CA SER A 22 22.31 7.50 22.38
C SER A 22 22.77 6.14 22.94
N PHE A 23 22.16 5.65 24.03
CA PHE A 23 22.46 4.35 24.64
C PHE A 23 21.78 3.16 23.94
N SER A 24 20.67 3.36 23.23
CA SER A 24 20.07 2.32 22.37
C SER A 24 20.89 2.01 21.10
N GLN A 25 22.07 2.62 20.94
CA GLN A 25 23.07 2.22 19.94
C GLN A 25 24.10 1.22 20.49
N GLU A 26 23.81 0.49 21.57
CA GLU A 26 24.61 -0.68 21.90
C GLU A 26 24.60 -1.63 20.71
N LYS A 27 25.77 -1.81 20.09
CA LYS A 27 25.99 -2.77 18.99
C LYS A 27 25.69 -4.16 19.53
N GLU A 28 24.46 -4.60 19.31
CA GLU A 28 24.07 -6.00 19.49
C GLU A 28 25.00 -6.87 18.65
N ILE A 29 25.66 -7.83 19.30
CA ILE A 29 26.54 -8.78 18.65
C ILE A 29 25.91 -10.16 18.64
N ILE A 30 25.98 -10.80 17.49
CA ILE A 30 25.51 -12.17 17.26
C ILE A 30 26.74 -13.07 17.33
N VAL A 31 26.74 -14.03 18.25
CA VAL A 31 27.81 -14.99 18.45
C VAL A 31 27.31 -16.39 18.09
N ASP A 32 27.87 -16.96 17.02
CA ASP A 32 27.61 -18.33 16.62
C ASP A 32 28.60 -19.25 17.33
N LEU A 33 28.08 -20.21 18.09
CA LEU A 33 28.88 -21.24 18.74
C LEU A 33 29.11 -22.43 17.81
N LYS A 34 30.23 -23.12 18.00
CA LYS A 34 30.59 -24.32 17.21
C LYS A 34 29.59 -25.47 17.34
N ASN A 35 28.81 -25.51 18.42
CA ASN A 35 27.75 -26.48 18.63
C ASN A 35 26.45 -26.16 17.86
N GLY A 36 26.43 -25.06 17.10
CA GLY A 36 25.30 -24.63 16.28
C GLY A 36 24.32 -23.68 16.98
N ASN A 37 24.54 -23.36 18.26
CA ASN A 37 23.71 -22.40 18.98
C ASN A 37 24.11 -20.96 18.66
N ILE A 38 23.12 -20.07 18.61
CA ILE A 38 23.32 -18.64 18.34
C ILE A 38 22.96 -17.86 19.59
N ILE A 39 23.86 -16.99 20.04
CA ILE A 39 23.68 -16.15 21.22
C ILE A 39 23.73 -14.69 20.80
N THR A 40 22.71 -13.93 21.19
CA THR A 40 22.60 -12.49 20.91
C THR A 40 22.67 -11.69 22.20
N GLY A 41 23.44 -10.61 22.19
CA GLY A 41 23.58 -9.73 23.34
C GLY A 41 24.52 -8.55 23.09
N SER A 42 24.61 -7.62 24.04
CA SER A 42 25.59 -6.54 23.98
C SER A 42 26.92 -6.94 24.62
N LEU A 43 28.04 -6.51 24.03
CA LEU A 43 29.38 -6.85 24.53
C LEU A 43 29.67 -6.08 25.82
N ILE A 44 29.85 -6.80 26.93
CA ILE A 44 30.25 -6.20 28.22
C ILE A 44 31.78 -6.11 28.29
N ALA A 45 32.48 -7.20 27.99
CA ALA A 45 33.95 -7.27 28.05
C ALA A 45 34.50 -8.38 27.15
N LYS A 46 35.73 -8.18 26.65
CA LYS A 46 36.50 -9.20 25.92
C LYS A 46 37.85 -9.37 26.57
N THR A 47 38.24 -10.61 26.86
CA THR A 47 39.60 -10.99 27.25
C THR A 47 40.22 -11.86 26.17
N ASP A 48 41.49 -12.24 26.30
CA ASP A 48 42.16 -13.13 25.35
C ASP A 48 41.57 -14.55 25.30
N THR A 49 40.74 -14.90 26.29
CA THR A 49 40.17 -16.25 26.42
C THR A 49 38.65 -16.28 26.44
N THR A 50 37.96 -15.16 26.71
CA THR A 50 36.50 -15.13 26.89
C THR A 50 35.82 -13.88 26.31
N TYR A 51 34.57 -14.05 25.89
CA TYR A 51 33.61 -12.97 25.62
C TYR A 51 32.56 -12.93 26.74
N LYS A 52 32.35 -11.77 27.35
CA LYS A 52 31.27 -11.54 28.30
C LYS A 52 30.17 -10.71 27.64
N LEU A 53 28.97 -11.26 27.55
CA LEU A 53 27.80 -10.67 26.91
C LEU A 53 26.70 -10.38 27.92
N ASN A 54 25.95 -9.30 27.70
CA ASN A 54 24.66 -9.09 28.34
C ASN A 54 23.58 -9.65 27.42
N THR A 55 22.92 -10.73 27.81
CA THR A 55 21.89 -11.40 27.00
C THR A 55 20.52 -11.23 27.64
N GLU A 56 19.44 -11.60 26.94
CA GLU A 56 18.08 -11.60 27.50
C GLU A 56 17.90 -12.51 28.73
N PHE A 57 18.82 -13.47 28.93
CA PHE A 57 18.85 -14.39 30.07
C PHE A 57 19.81 -13.94 31.19
N GLY A 58 20.40 -12.75 31.07
CA GLY A 58 21.40 -12.19 32.00
C GLY A 58 22.83 -12.21 31.44
N GLU A 59 23.81 -11.92 32.31
CA GLU A 59 25.22 -11.92 31.92
C GLU A 59 25.71 -13.34 31.61
N LEU A 60 26.30 -13.52 30.43
CA LEU A 60 26.83 -14.80 29.96
C LEU A 60 28.29 -14.67 29.57
N VAL A 61 29.13 -15.59 30.06
CA VAL A 61 30.55 -15.68 29.72
C VAL A 61 30.77 -16.88 28.80
N ILE A 62 31.32 -16.61 27.61
CA ILE A 62 31.54 -17.61 26.56
C ILE A 62 33.06 -17.73 26.31
N PRO A 63 33.65 -18.92 26.40
CA PRO A 63 35.03 -19.14 25.98
C PRO A 63 35.21 -18.92 24.47
N ILE A 64 36.26 -18.21 24.05
CA ILE A 64 36.54 -17.94 22.62
C ILE A 64 36.69 -19.23 21.81
N ASN A 65 37.19 -20.30 22.42
CA ASN A 65 37.36 -21.59 21.75
C ASN A 65 36.04 -22.23 21.31
N ASP A 66 34.92 -21.85 21.94
CA ASP A 66 33.59 -22.38 21.64
C ASP A 66 32.85 -21.52 20.61
N ILE A 67 33.41 -20.37 20.24
CA ILE A 67 32.88 -19.44 19.24
C ILE A 67 33.38 -19.84 17.85
N ASP A 68 32.46 -19.97 16.89
CA ASP A 68 32.76 -20.16 15.47
C ASP A 68 32.82 -18.81 14.73
N SER A 69 31.87 -17.91 15.03
CA SER A 69 31.67 -16.66 14.29
C SER A 69 31.11 -15.56 15.19
N ILE A 70 31.49 -14.30 14.93
CA ILE A 70 30.88 -13.12 15.56
C ILE A 70 30.44 -12.15 14.47
N ASN A 71 29.17 -11.72 14.50
CA ASN A 71 28.55 -10.86 13.49
C ASN A 71 28.76 -11.37 12.06
N ASN A 72 28.67 -12.70 11.89
CA ASN A 72 28.92 -13.41 10.63
C ASN A 72 30.36 -13.26 10.10
N LYS A 73 31.34 -12.98 10.96
CA LYS A 73 32.77 -13.07 10.64
C LYS A 73 33.38 -14.26 11.38
N LYS A 74 33.92 -15.21 10.62
CA LYS A 74 34.57 -16.40 11.18
C LYS A 74 35.86 -16.01 11.89
N ILE A 75 36.08 -16.52 13.11
CA ILE A 75 37.32 -16.29 13.85
C ILE A 75 38.34 -17.34 13.41
N THR A 76 39.19 -17.00 12.44
CA THR A 76 40.34 -17.84 12.11
C THR A 76 41.53 -17.41 12.98
N LYS A 77 42.03 -18.29 13.84
CA LYS A 77 43.34 -18.08 14.48
C LYS A 77 44.40 -18.14 13.39
N SER A 78 45.01 -17.00 13.07
CA SER A 78 46.20 -16.97 12.22
C SER A 78 47.34 -17.66 12.95
N ILE A 79 47.70 -18.86 12.50
CA ILE A 79 49.03 -19.40 12.78
C ILE A 79 49.96 -18.63 11.85
N GLU A 80 50.83 -17.81 12.43
CA GLU A 80 51.93 -17.16 11.72
C GLU A 80 52.76 -18.22 11.00
N ASN A 81 52.95 -18.04 9.69
CA ASN A 81 54.23 -18.33 9.06
C ASN A 81 54.40 -17.50 7.78
N ASN A 82 55.53 -16.80 7.74
CA ASN A 82 55.98 -15.91 6.68
C ASN A 82 56.01 -16.58 5.31
N GLN A 83 55.44 -15.93 4.29
CA GLN A 83 56.09 -15.48 3.04
C GLN A 83 55.06 -15.27 1.91
N ASN A 84 55.10 -14.05 1.34
CA ASN A 84 54.65 -13.63 0.01
C ASN A 84 53.69 -14.53 -0.79
N SER A 85 52.44 -14.10 -0.88
CA SER A 85 51.76 -13.87 -2.17
C SER A 85 50.41 -13.20 -1.91
N GLY A 86 50.13 -12.11 -2.63
CA GLY A 86 48.82 -11.49 -2.59
C GLY A 86 47.79 -12.47 -3.15
N ILE A 87 46.78 -12.81 -2.36
CA ILE A 87 45.64 -13.62 -2.79
C ILE A 87 44.38 -12.77 -2.65
N VAL A 88 43.75 -12.58 -3.80
CA VAL A 88 42.44 -11.94 -3.99
C VAL A 88 41.39 -12.69 -3.18
N TYR A 89 40.69 -11.98 -2.31
CA TYR A 89 39.54 -12.49 -1.58
C TYR A 89 38.32 -12.55 -2.51
N GLN A 90 37.77 -13.74 -2.72
CA GLN A 90 36.49 -13.93 -3.39
C GLN A 90 35.45 -14.40 -2.35
N ASP A 91 34.67 -13.44 -1.83
CA ASP A 91 33.45 -13.69 -1.07
C ASP A 91 32.39 -14.30 -2.01
N ASN A 92 32.08 -15.58 -1.87
CA ASN A 92 30.94 -16.18 -2.56
C ASN A 92 30.03 -16.92 -1.56
N VAL A 93 29.46 -16.17 -0.62
CA VAL A 93 28.13 -16.51 -0.06
C VAL A 93 27.19 -15.42 -0.55
N VAL A 94 26.46 -15.72 -1.62
CA VAL A 94 25.45 -14.80 -2.17
C VAL A 94 24.33 -14.65 -1.14
N LYS A 95 24.45 -13.66 -0.24
CA LYS A 95 23.31 -13.16 0.53
C LYS A 95 22.28 -12.71 -0.48
N LYS A 96 21.13 -13.38 -0.53
CA LYS A 96 20.01 -12.92 -1.35
C LYS A 96 19.68 -11.49 -0.88
N PRO A 97 19.71 -10.48 -1.76
CA PRO A 97 19.44 -9.11 -1.35
C PRO A 97 18.02 -9.04 -0.78
N LEU A 98 17.86 -8.35 0.37
CA LEU A 98 16.55 -8.08 0.95
C LEU A 98 15.71 -7.27 -0.04
N ASN A 99 14.45 -7.66 -0.26
CA ASN A 99 13.53 -6.82 -1.02
C ASN A 99 13.09 -5.64 -0.13
N GLN A 100 13.39 -4.42 -0.56
CA GLN A 100 13.07 -3.19 0.17
C GLN A 100 12.10 -2.28 -0.60
N GLU A 101 11.49 -2.79 -1.67
CA GLU A 101 10.64 -2.03 -2.59
C GLU A 101 9.48 -1.31 -1.88
N ALA A 102 8.87 -1.97 -0.89
CA ALA A 102 7.74 -1.44 -0.14
C ALA A 102 8.12 -0.79 1.19
N ARG A 103 9.41 -0.73 1.55
CA ARG A 103 9.87 -0.23 2.85
C ARG A 103 9.34 1.18 3.15
N TRP A 104 9.38 2.05 2.14
CA TRP A 104 8.86 3.41 2.27
C TRP A 104 7.34 3.44 2.56
N ARG A 105 6.57 2.51 1.99
CA ARG A 105 5.12 2.41 2.24
C ARG A 105 4.84 1.96 3.66
N THR A 106 5.59 0.98 4.16
CA THR A 106 5.46 0.52 5.54
C THR A 106 5.82 1.63 6.53
N ILE A 107 6.89 2.39 6.28
CA ILE A 107 7.27 3.57 7.10
C ILE A 107 6.18 4.63 7.04
N TYR A 108 5.71 4.98 5.84
CA TYR A 108 4.64 5.96 5.64
C TYR A 108 3.34 5.55 6.36
N GLY A 109 2.93 4.28 6.24
CA GLY A 109 1.77 3.74 6.93
C GLY A 109 1.92 3.79 8.45
N ALA A 110 3.10 3.45 8.97
CA ALA A 110 3.41 3.54 10.40
C ALA A 110 3.37 4.98 10.91
N MET A 111 3.88 5.94 10.13
CA MET A 111 3.78 7.37 10.45
C MET A 111 2.34 7.87 10.43
N GLY A 112 1.55 7.44 9.45
CA GLY A 112 0.12 7.76 9.35
C GLY A 112 -0.63 7.27 10.58
N ILE A 113 -0.57 5.97 10.87
CA ILE A 113 -1.18 5.34 12.05
C ILE A 113 -0.65 5.95 13.34
N GLY A 114 0.67 6.14 13.43
CA GLY A 114 1.35 6.71 14.58
C GLY A 114 0.86 8.12 14.92
N ASN A 115 0.60 8.94 13.91
CA ASN A 115 0.12 10.30 14.10
C ASN A 115 -1.39 10.38 14.30
N THR A 116 -2.20 9.64 13.52
CA THR A 116 -3.66 9.72 13.62
C THR A 116 -4.19 8.90 14.79
N LEU A 117 -3.89 7.60 14.86
CA LEU A 117 -4.45 6.74 15.91
C LEU A 117 -3.79 6.97 17.27
N TYR A 118 -2.47 7.16 17.30
CA TYR A 118 -1.76 7.32 18.58
C TYR A 118 -1.51 8.78 18.92
N GLY A 119 -1.05 9.59 17.96
CA GLY A 119 -0.76 11.01 18.14
C GLY A 119 -2.01 11.84 18.49
N GLU A 120 -3.14 11.61 17.83
CA GLU A 120 -4.41 12.26 18.18
C GLU A 120 -5.17 11.46 19.24
N GLY A 121 -5.15 10.13 19.12
CA GLY A 121 -6.00 9.29 19.96
C GLY A 121 -5.57 9.23 21.43
N ILE A 122 -4.27 9.16 21.73
CA ILE A 122 -3.80 9.13 23.13
C ILE A 122 -4.20 10.43 23.86
N PRO A 123 -3.88 11.64 23.35
CA PRO A 123 -4.31 12.88 23.98
C PRO A 123 -5.83 12.99 24.12
N TYR A 124 -6.58 12.53 23.10
CA TYR A 124 -8.04 12.51 23.15
C TYR A 124 -8.58 11.64 24.30
N LEU A 125 -8.05 10.43 24.46
CA LEU A 125 -8.43 9.52 25.56
C LEU A 125 -8.12 10.13 26.94
N PHE A 126 -7.05 10.91 27.04
CA PHE A 126 -6.64 11.60 28.27
C PHE A 126 -7.22 13.01 28.45
N ASN A 127 -8.17 13.45 27.61
CA ASN A 127 -8.79 14.78 27.67
C ASN A 127 -7.79 15.95 27.60
N TRP A 128 -6.74 15.83 26.79
CA TRP A 128 -5.83 16.94 26.56
C TRP A 128 -6.51 18.01 25.72
N ASP A 129 -6.22 19.28 26.02
CA ASP A 129 -6.66 20.41 25.22
C ASP A 129 -6.00 20.35 23.83
N GLN A 130 -6.82 20.23 22.79
CA GLN A 130 -6.36 20.11 21.40
C GLN A 130 -5.73 21.40 20.85
N THR A 131 -5.91 22.53 21.55
CA THR A 131 -5.30 23.81 21.21
C THR A 131 -4.00 24.06 21.96
N ALA A 132 -3.69 23.25 22.97
CA ALA A 132 -2.49 23.41 23.77
C ALA A 132 -1.24 22.95 23.02
N ASP A 133 -0.13 23.65 23.25
CA ASP A 133 1.19 23.29 22.71
C ASP A 133 1.61 21.86 23.06
N GLN A 134 1.13 21.32 24.19
CA GLN A 134 1.39 19.94 24.61
C GLN A 134 0.76 18.92 23.67
N TYR A 135 -0.46 19.18 23.18
CA TYR A 135 -1.14 18.31 22.22
C TYR A 135 -0.41 18.33 20.87
N VAL A 136 -0.09 19.52 20.37
CA VAL A 136 0.64 19.68 19.11
C VAL A 136 2.03 19.05 19.22
N GLY A 137 2.74 19.29 20.32
CA GLY A 137 4.06 18.72 20.60
C GLY A 137 4.02 17.19 20.64
N PHE A 138 3.02 16.60 21.29
CA PHE A 138 2.87 15.14 21.34
C PHE A 138 2.60 14.53 19.97
N LYS A 139 1.73 15.14 19.14
CA LYS A 139 1.50 14.67 17.77
C LYS A 139 2.78 14.66 16.94
N LEU A 140 3.54 15.76 16.99
CA LEU A 140 4.81 15.86 16.28
C LEU A 140 5.83 14.81 16.77
N LEU A 141 5.89 14.57 18.08
CA LEU A 141 6.72 13.51 18.65
C LEU A 141 6.27 12.11 18.23
N ALA A 142 4.96 11.83 18.23
CA ALA A 142 4.39 10.56 17.78
C ALA A 142 4.72 10.30 16.30
N PHE A 143 4.59 11.31 15.45
CA PHE A 143 4.97 11.24 14.04
C PHE A 143 6.47 10.96 13.84
N ALA A 144 7.34 11.72 14.51
CA ALA A 144 8.80 11.56 14.41
C ALA A 144 9.28 10.21 14.98
N THR A 145 8.72 9.79 16.12
CA THR A 145 9.04 8.50 16.76
C THR A 145 8.61 7.34 15.88
N SER A 146 7.43 7.44 15.25
CA SER A 146 6.93 6.42 14.33
C SER A 146 7.84 6.27 13.11
N TYR A 147 8.36 7.36 12.54
CA TYR A 147 9.38 7.30 11.49
C TYR A 147 10.65 6.60 11.98
N SER A 148 11.20 7.03 13.12
CA SER A 148 12.47 6.51 13.64
C SER A 148 12.40 5.01 13.92
N LEU A 149 11.36 4.57 14.65
CA LEU A 149 11.15 3.16 15.00
C LEU A 149 10.89 2.32 13.76
N SER A 150 9.97 2.73 12.88
CA SER A 150 9.66 1.96 11.68
C SER A 150 10.84 1.92 10.71
N SER A 151 11.61 3.00 10.56
CA SER A 151 12.81 3.02 9.71
C SER A 151 13.87 2.05 10.23
N SER A 152 14.14 2.05 11.55
CA SER A 152 15.09 1.12 12.17
C SER A 152 14.64 -0.33 12.03
N TYR A 153 13.39 -0.62 12.42
CA TYR A 153 12.83 -1.97 12.45
C TYR A 153 12.71 -2.60 11.05
N THR A 154 12.31 -1.81 10.05
CA THR A 154 12.14 -2.31 8.68
C THR A 154 13.44 -2.55 7.93
N ARG A 155 14.59 -2.10 8.45
CA ARG A 155 15.89 -2.17 7.75
C ARG A 155 16.33 -3.60 7.44
N THR A 156 15.93 -4.57 8.25
CA THR A 156 16.30 -5.99 8.12
C THR A 156 15.15 -6.86 7.63
N MET A 157 14.00 -6.27 7.35
CA MET A 157 12.80 -7.01 6.92
C MET A 157 12.74 -7.16 5.41
N ASP A 158 12.30 -8.32 4.92
CA ASP A 158 11.93 -8.51 3.52
C ASP A 158 10.54 -7.91 3.27
N LEU A 159 10.49 -6.79 2.54
CA LEU A 159 9.31 -5.95 2.32
C LEU A 159 9.01 -5.79 0.81
N PRO A 160 8.58 -6.87 0.14
CA PRO A 160 8.03 -6.77 -1.21
C PRO A 160 6.68 -6.04 -1.19
N LEU A 161 6.28 -5.46 -2.33
CA LEU A 161 5.01 -4.73 -2.43
C LEU A 161 3.78 -5.56 -2.08
N GLY A 162 3.76 -6.85 -2.45
CA GLY A 162 2.67 -7.76 -2.12
C GLY A 162 2.37 -7.82 -0.63
N ARG A 163 3.43 -7.90 0.18
CA ARG A 163 3.34 -7.93 1.64
C ARG A 163 2.68 -6.65 2.17
N SER A 164 3.12 -5.50 1.65
CA SER A 164 2.55 -4.20 2.02
C SER A 164 1.09 -4.06 1.64
N TYR A 165 0.68 -4.46 0.42
CA TYR A 165 -0.73 -4.44 0.01
C TYR A 165 -1.63 -5.20 0.99
N LEU A 166 -1.21 -6.42 1.36
CA LEU A 166 -2.01 -7.25 2.25
C LEU A 166 -2.04 -6.69 3.68
N GLN A 167 -0.92 -6.17 4.19
CA GLN A 167 -0.87 -5.51 5.49
C GLN A 167 -1.84 -4.32 5.56
N PHE A 168 -1.86 -3.46 4.54
CA PHE A 168 -2.82 -2.36 4.46
C PHE A 168 -4.27 -2.83 4.37
N ALA A 169 -4.54 -3.88 3.58
CA ALA A 169 -5.87 -4.46 3.52
C ALA A 169 -6.33 -5.02 4.88
N GLY A 170 -5.43 -5.69 5.60
CA GLY A 170 -5.66 -6.16 6.97
C GLY A 170 -5.91 -5.01 7.96
N ALA A 171 -5.10 -3.95 7.89
CA ALA A 171 -5.28 -2.74 8.68
C ALA A 171 -6.65 -2.09 8.45
N ASN A 172 -7.08 -1.98 7.18
CA ASN A 172 -8.38 -1.45 6.81
C ASN A 172 -9.53 -2.34 7.31
N LEU A 173 -9.42 -3.67 7.21
CA LEU A 173 -10.42 -4.58 7.77
C LEU A 173 -10.49 -4.48 9.30
N GLY A 174 -9.35 -4.25 9.97
CA GLY A 174 -9.30 -3.93 11.39
C GLY A 174 -10.05 -2.65 11.69
N PHE A 175 -9.73 -1.56 10.98
CA PHE A 175 -10.40 -0.26 11.13
C PHE A 175 -11.91 -0.36 10.96
N TYR A 176 -12.38 -0.94 9.86
CA TYR A 176 -13.81 -1.03 9.55
C TYR A 176 -14.58 -2.06 10.38
N SER A 177 -13.89 -2.91 11.16
CA SER A 177 -14.56 -3.91 12.00
C SER A 177 -15.37 -3.30 13.16
N ILE A 178 -15.10 -2.05 13.55
CA ILE A 178 -15.89 -1.37 14.59
C ILE A 178 -17.32 -1.09 14.14
N ILE A 179 -17.54 -0.84 12.84
CA ILE A 179 -18.85 -0.45 12.31
C ILE A 179 -19.92 -1.53 12.55
N PRO A 180 -19.71 -2.82 12.21
CA PRO A 180 -20.68 -3.85 12.54
C PRO A 180 -20.82 -4.11 14.05
N ILE A 181 -19.79 -3.82 14.86
CA ILE A 181 -19.89 -3.95 16.33
C ILE A 181 -20.84 -2.88 16.88
N ILE A 182 -20.65 -1.62 16.48
CA ILE A 182 -21.52 -0.49 16.84
C ILE A 182 -22.97 -0.81 16.47
N SER A 183 -23.19 -1.27 15.23
CA SER A 183 -24.55 -1.57 14.77
C SER A 183 -25.19 -2.72 15.55
N MET A 184 -24.45 -3.78 15.87
CA MET A 184 -24.95 -4.91 16.65
C MET A 184 -25.41 -4.51 18.05
N VAL A 185 -24.70 -3.60 18.72
CA VAL A 185 -25.13 -3.05 20.02
C VAL A 185 -26.40 -2.18 19.87
N GLY A 186 -26.56 -1.53 18.71
CA GLY A 186 -27.61 -0.55 18.44
C GLY A 186 -26.98 0.84 18.37
N LEU A 187 -27.37 1.65 17.39
CA LEU A 187 -26.75 2.96 17.17
C LEU A 187 -27.02 3.90 18.36
N GLU A 188 -28.24 3.86 18.89
CA GLU A 188 -28.64 4.67 20.04
C GLU A 188 -27.94 4.18 21.31
N ASN A 189 -28.03 2.87 21.58
CA ASN A 189 -27.36 2.24 22.72
C ASN A 189 -25.84 2.46 22.71
N TRP A 190 -25.20 2.41 21.55
CA TRP A 190 -23.77 2.70 21.44
C TRP A 190 -23.48 4.17 21.71
N GLY A 191 -24.32 5.09 21.21
CA GLY A 191 -24.20 6.51 21.51
C GLY A 191 -24.33 6.82 23.00
N GLU A 192 -25.15 6.07 23.74
CA GLU A 192 -25.23 6.18 25.20
C GLU A 192 -24.04 5.52 25.92
N PHE A 193 -23.54 4.39 25.39
CA PHE A 193 -22.43 3.63 25.95
C PHE A 193 -21.07 4.32 25.74
N ASP A 194 -20.88 4.96 24.59
CA ASP A 194 -19.64 5.62 24.17
C ASP A 194 -19.94 7.01 23.58
N PRO A 195 -20.49 7.95 24.36
CA PRO A 195 -20.94 9.26 23.87
C PRO A 195 -19.80 10.12 23.33
N GLU A 196 -18.57 9.88 23.81
CA GLU A 196 -17.35 10.56 23.37
C GLU A 196 -16.57 9.72 22.36
N GLY A 197 -17.04 8.55 21.90
CA GLY A 197 -16.32 7.74 20.92
C GLY A 197 -14.95 7.21 21.39
N LYS A 198 -14.65 7.26 22.69
CA LYS A 198 -13.36 6.85 23.27
C LYS A 198 -13.18 5.34 23.24
N ILE A 199 -14.26 4.59 23.44
CA ILE A 199 -14.22 3.12 23.38
C ILE A 199 -14.00 2.69 21.93
N ALA A 200 -14.71 3.30 20.98
CA ALA A 200 -14.52 3.06 19.54
C ALA A 200 -13.10 3.40 19.08
N LEU A 201 -12.54 4.52 19.54
CA LEU A 201 -11.16 4.89 19.28
C LEU A 201 -10.18 3.88 19.88
N GLY A 202 -10.33 3.52 21.17
CA GLY A 202 -9.48 2.53 21.83
C GLY A 202 -9.51 1.17 21.14
N TYR A 203 -10.69 0.72 20.72
CA TYR A 203 -10.85 -0.48 19.89
C TYR A 203 -10.09 -0.35 18.56
N THR A 204 -10.17 0.81 17.89
CA THR A 204 -9.51 1.05 16.59
C THR A 204 -7.98 1.04 16.74
N MET A 205 -7.46 1.65 17.81
CA MET A 205 -6.03 1.63 18.14
C MET A 205 -5.49 0.20 18.30
N PHE A 206 -6.31 -0.75 18.75
CA PHE A 206 -5.94 -2.17 18.82
C PHE A 206 -6.19 -2.94 17.51
N SER A 207 -7.38 -2.81 16.93
CA SER A 207 -7.83 -3.63 15.80
C SER A 207 -7.06 -3.35 14.51
N VAL A 208 -6.61 -2.12 14.27
CA VAL A 208 -5.84 -1.75 13.07
C VAL A 208 -4.47 -2.44 13.03
N PRO A 209 -3.59 -2.32 14.06
CA PRO A 209 -2.36 -3.09 14.12
C PRO A 209 -2.60 -4.60 14.10
N TYR A 210 -3.61 -5.07 14.83
CA TYR A 210 -3.92 -6.50 14.88
C TYR A 210 -4.29 -7.06 13.51
N GLY A 211 -5.11 -6.32 12.73
CA GLY A 211 -5.44 -6.65 11.35
C GLY A 211 -4.22 -6.71 10.44
N ALA A 212 -3.30 -5.75 10.56
CA ALA A 212 -2.04 -5.76 9.81
C ALA A 212 -1.16 -6.98 10.16
N ILE A 213 -1.06 -7.34 11.45
CA ILE A 213 -0.29 -8.51 11.92
C ILE A 213 -0.90 -9.81 11.39
N LEU A 214 -2.23 -9.96 11.42
CA LEU A 214 -2.89 -11.15 10.87
C LEU A 214 -2.68 -11.26 9.37
N ALA A 215 -2.77 -10.15 8.64
CA ALA A 215 -2.47 -10.11 7.21
C ALA A 215 -1.02 -10.49 6.93
N ASP A 216 -0.07 -10.01 7.73
CA ASP A 216 1.35 -10.35 7.59
C ASP A 216 1.63 -11.84 7.79
N LYS A 217 1.08 -12.43 8.87
CA LYS A 217 1.14 -13.88 9.12
C LYS A 217 0.55 -14.67 7.96
N THR A 218 -0.54 -14.16 7.39
CA THR A 218 -1.24 -14.78 6.26
C THR A 218 -0.40 -14.73 4.98
N TYR A 219 0.24 -13.59 4.70
CA TYR A 219 1.18 -13.42 3.58
C TYR A 219 2.29 -14.47 3.63
N THR A 220 2.96 -14.61 4.78
CA THR A 220 4.04 -15.59 4.97
C THR A 220 3.53 -17.02 4.89
N LYS A 221 2.37 -17.32 5.51
CA LYS A 221 1.77 -18.66 5.50
C LYS A 221 1.40 -19.13 4.10
N TRP A 222 0.85 -18.24 3.27
CA TRP A 222 0.41 -18.58 1.91
C TRP A 222 1.49 -18.42 0.85
N LYS A 223 2.67 -17.89 1.21
CA LYS A 223 3.82 -17.66 0.31
C LYS A 223 3.41 -16.93 -0.97
N LEU A 224 2.64 -15.86 -0.81
CA LEU A 224 2.02 -15.15 -1.92
C LEU A 224 3.04 -14.32 -2.73
N SER A 225 2.83 -14.25 -4.04
CA SER A 225 3.50 -13.27 -4.91
C SER A 225 2.92 -11.86 -4.72
N ASN A 226 3.57 -10.85 -5.32
CA ASN A 226 3.05 -9.48 -5.36
C ASN A 226 1.65 -9.41 -6.00
N GLY A 227 1.49 -10.02 -7.18
CA GLY A 227 0.21 -10.06 -7.88
C GLY A 227 -0.88 -10.76 -7.07
N GLN A 228 -0.58 -11.93 -6.49
CA GLN A 228 -1.55 -12.66 -5.68
C GLN A 228 -2.01 -11.86 -4.45
N SER A 229 -1.08 -11.23 -3.75
CA SER A 229 -1.39 -10.42 -2.56
C SER A 229 -2.20 -9.18 -2.90
N PHE A 230 -1.87 -8.53 -4.03
CA PHE A 230 -2.63 -7.38 -4.50
C PHE A 230 -4.04 -7.79 -4.94
N LEU A 231 -4.19 -8.94 -5.63
CA LEU A 231 -5.51 -9.44 -6.04
C LEU A 231 -6.41 -9.71 -4.85
N ILE A 232 -5.88 -10.34 -3.79
CA ILE A 232 -6.63 -10.58 -2.54
C ILE A 232 -7.07 -9.25 -1.91
N SER A 233 -6.15 -8.28 -1.86
CA SER A 233 -6.42 -6.95 -1.31
C SER A 233 -7.51 -6.21 -2.11
N LEU A 234 -7.48 -6.31 -3.45
CA LEU A 234 -8.49 -5.75 -4.33
C LEU A 234 -9.85 -6.45 -4.15
N GLY A 235 -9.84 -7.77 -3.97
CA GLY A 235 -11.03 -8.58 -3.74
C GLY A 235 -11.83 -8.17 -2.52
N ILE A 236 -11.17 -7.69 -1.46
CA ILE A 236 -11.82 -7.16 -0.26
C ILE A 236 -12.67 -5.94 -0.62
N ASN A 237 -12.09 -4.97 -1.33
CA ASN A 237 -12.81 -3.75 -1.74
C ASN A 237 -13.95 -4.07 -2.70
N LEU A 238 -13.73 -4.96 -3.67
CA LEU A 238 -14.76 -5.42 -4.59
C LEU A 238 -15.92 -6.10 -3.89
N GLY A 239 -15.64 -6.93 -2.88
CA GLY A 239 -16.68 -7.61 -2.10
C GLY A 239 -17.58 -6.62 -1.34
N ALA A 240 -16.99 -5.60 -0.70
CA ALA A 240 -17.74 -4.54 -0.04
C ALA A 240 -18.58 -3.73 -1.05
N LEU A 241 -17.96 -3.25 -2.14
CA LEU A 241 -18.63 -2.47 -3.18
C LEU A 241 -19.81 -3.23 -3.79
N ASN A 242 -19.61 -4.50 -4.13
CA ASN A 242 -20.69 -5.29 -4.73
C ASN A 242 -21.85 -5.51 -3.76
N THR A 243 -21.55 -5.65 -2.46
CA THR A 243 -22.58 -5.78 -1.44
C THR A 243 -23.38 -4.49 -1.27
N ILE A 244 -22.71 -3.33 -1.26
CA ILE A 244 -23.38 -2.02 -1.28
C ILE A 244 -24.28 -1.91 -2.51
N GLY A 245 -23.78 -2.29 -3.68
CA GLY A 245 -24.55 -2.30 -4.92
C GLY A 245 -25.83 -3.12 -4.83
N VAL A 246 -25.77 -4.33 -4.26
CA VAL A 246 -26.94 -5.20 -4.04
C VAL A 246 -27.92 -4.58 -3.05
N ILE A 247 -27.43 -4.04 -1.93
CA ILE A 247 -28.26 -3.38 -0.92
C ILE A 247 -29.04 -2.21 -1.54
N GLN A 248 -28.38 -1.39 -2.36
CA GLN A 248 -29.00 -0.25 -3.04
C GLN A 248 -30.15 -0.65 -3.98
N GLN A 249 -30.20 -1.89 -4.47
CA GLN A 249 -31.31 -2.37 -5.30
C GLN A 249 -32.56 -2.73 -4.50
N THR A 250 -32.44 -2.95 -3.19
CA THR A 250 -33.58 -3.23 -2.30
C THR A 250 -34.40 -1.96 -2.01
N ASP A 251 -35.60 -2.10 -1.44
CA ASP A 251 -36.41 -0.96 -0.97
C ASP A 251 -35.92 -0.46 0.39
N TRP A 252 -34.62 -0.17 0.45
CA TRP A 252 -33.93 0.14 1.69
C TRP A 252 -34.35 1.48 2.30
N VAL A 253 -34.85 2.43 1.49
CA VAL A 253 -35.27 3.75 1.97
C VAL A 253 -36.40 3.62 2.99
N ASP A 254 -37.48 2.93 2.62
CA ASP A 254 -38.62 2.71 3.52
C ASP A 254 -38.22 1.89 4.76
N TRP A 255 -37.33 0.91 4.58
CA TRP A 255 -36.86 0.09 5.70
C TRP A 255 -36.01 0.91 6.68
N SER A 256 -35.07 1.71 6.16
CA SER A 256 -34.20 2.57 6.96
C SER A 256 -34.97 3.60 7.79
N GLN A 257 -36.11 4.07 7.29
CA GLN A 257 -37.00 4.98 8.02
C GLN A 257 -37.84 4.27 9.07
N LYS A 258 -38.40 3.09 8.76
CA LYS A 258 -39.26 2.34 9.69
C LYS A 258 -38.48 1.65 10.80
N ASN A 259 -37.28 1.15 10.51
CA ASN A 259 -36.45 0.38 11.43
C ASN A 259 -34.94 0.69 11.22
N PRO A 260 -34.48 1.91 11.56
CA PRO A 260 -33.11 2.35 11.29
C PRO A 260 -32.05 1.45 11.93
N GLU A 261 -32.27 0.97 13.15
CA GLU A 261 -31.30 0.10 13.84
C GLU A 261 -31.11 -1.24 13.14
N ASN A 262 -32.21 -1.92 12.80
CA ASN A 262 -32.14 -3.23 12.12
C ASN A 262 -31.56 -3.08 10.72
N PHE A 263 -31.89 -1.98 10.02
CA PHE A 263 -31.28 -1.67 8.74
C PHE A 263 -29.77 -1.43 8.86
N ALA A 264 -29.31 -0.70 9.87
CA ALA A 264 -27.88 -0.47 10.11
C ALA A 264 -27.16 -1.79 10.44
N ARG A 265 -27.73 -2.63 11.32
CA ARG A 265 -27.20 -3.98 11.64
C ARG A 265 -27.03 -4.83 10.39
N TRP A 266 -28.07 -4.89 9.58
CA TRP A 266 -28.10 -5.68 8.36
C TRP A 266 -27.08 -5.15 7.34
N THR A 267 -27.09 -3.85 7.05
CA THR A 267 -26.21 -3.23 6.04
C THR A 267 -24.74 -3.35 6.41
N THR A 268 -24.38 -2.96 7.62
CA THR A 268 -22.97 -2.95 8.05
C THR A 268 -22.39 -4.36 8.15
N SER A 269 -23.17 -5.32 8.68
CA SER A 269 -22.78 -6.73 8.75
C SER A 269 -22.61 -7.33 7.35
N LEU A 270 -23.56 -7.05 6.44
CA LEU A 270 -23.48 -7.53 5.06
C LEU A 270 -22.27 -6.96 4.34
N VAL A 271 -22.03 -5.65 4.41
CA VAL A 271 -20.89 -5.01 3.73
C VAL A 271 -19.57 -5.56 4.25
N TYR A 272 -19.43 -5.73 5.57
CA TYR A 272 -18.22 -6.32 6.17
C TYR A 272 -18.06 -7.80 5.76
N ALA A 273 -19.12 -8.60 5.83
CA ALA A 273 -19.11 -9.99 5.37
C ALA A 273 -18.81 -10.09 3.87
N GLY A 274 -19.31 -9.17 3.06
CA GLY A 274 -19.04 -9.03 1.64
C GLY A 274 -17.57 -8.79 1.36
N ALA A 275 -16.93 -7.88 2.11
CA ALA A 275 -15.49 -7.67 2.06
C ALA A 275 -14.70 -8.96 2.36
N LEU A 276 -15.06 -9.69 3.42
CA LEU A 276 -14.41 -10.96 3.76
C LEU A 276 -14.63 -12.04 2.69
N ALA A 277 -15.85 -12.16 2.16
CA ALA A 277 -16.21 -13.09 1.11
C ALA A 277 -15.46 -12.77 -0.20
N GLY A 278 -15.38 -11.49 -0.57
CA GLY A 278 -14.61 -11.02 -1.73
C GLY A 278 -13.12 -11.34 -1.60
N GLY A 279 -12.52 -11.06 -0.44
CA GLY A 279 -11.14 -11.46 -0.15
C GLY A 279 -10.91 -12.98 -0.23
N LYS A 280 -11.86 -13.78 0.27
CA LYS A 280 -11.80 -15.25 0.21
C LYS A 280 -11.91 -15.77 -1.22
N LEU A 281 -12.80 -15.23 -2.04
CA LEU A 281 -12.92 -15.58 -3.46
C LEU A 281 -11.66 -15.20 -4.23
N ALA A 282 -11.16 -13.98 -4.05
CA ALA A 282 -9.94 -13.51 -4.67
C ALA A 282 -8.72 -14.35 -4.25
N LYS A 283 -8.66 -14.80 -2.99
CA LYS A 283 -7.65 -15.76 -2.52
C LYS A 283 -7.71 -17.07 -3.31
N ASN A 284 -8.89 -17.67 -3.47
CA ASN A 284 -9.02 -18.93 -4.20
C ASN A 284 -8.57 -18.77 -5.66
N ILE A 285 -8.89 -17.64 -6.30
CA ILE A 285 -8.42 -17.32 -7.65
C ILE A 285 -6.90 -17.13 -7.67
N ALA A 286 -6.36 -16.35 -6.73
CA ALA A 286 -4.94 -16.04 -6.64
C ALA A 286 -4.09 -17.30 -6.44
N LEU A 287 -4.50 -18.20 -5.55
CA LEU A 287 -3.77 -19.44 -5.29
C LEU A 287 -3.82 -20.42 -6.47
N ASN A 288 -4.86 -20.35 -7.30
CA ASN A 288 -4.98 -21.16 -8.52
C ASN A 288 -4.29 -20.53 -9.73
N ASN A 289 -3.81 -19.29 -9.64
CA ASN A 289 -3.16 -18.56 -10.73
C ASN A 289 -1.77 -18.09 -10.31
N SER A 290 -0.76 -18.94 -10.51
CA SER A 290 0.63 -18.66 -10.12
C SER A 290 1.32 -17.62 -11.01
N SER A 291 0.79 -17.32 -12.20
CA SER A 291 1.42 -16.40 -13.16
C SER A 291 0.94 -14.96 -13.05
N ILE A 292 -0.04 -14.66 -12.18
CA ILE A 292 -0.57 -13.30 -12.07
C ILE A 292 0.49 -12.34 -11.51
N THR A 293 0.79 -11.30 -12.27
CA THR A 293 1.79 -10.29 -11.90
C THR A 293 1.17 -9.14 -11.13
N GLU A 294 2.01 -8.27 -10.56
CA GLU A 294 1.53 -7.02 -9.96
C GLU A 294 0.91 -6.08 -11.00
N GLY A 295 1.54 -5.96 -12.18
CA GLY A 295 1.05 -5.13 -13.27
C GLY A 295 -0.31 -5.58 -13.78
N ASP A 296 -0.57 -6.90 -13.82
CA ASP A 296 -1.87 -7.46 -14.19
C ASP A 296 -2.97 -6.95 -13.26
N VAL A 297 -2.75 -7.05 -11.95
CA VAL A 297 -3.74 -6.62 -10.95
C VAL A 297 -3.86 -5.10 -10.88
N ALA A 298 -2.75 -4.39 -11.05
CA ALA A 298 -2.76 -2.93 -11.10
C ALA A 298 -3.58 -2.43 -12.30
N PHE A 299 -3.50 -3.14 -13.44
CA PHE A 299 -4.35 -2.90 -14.59
C PHE A 299 -5.83 -3.25 -14.33
N LEU A 300 -6.13 -4.36 -13.64
CA LEU A 300 -7.50 -4.67 -13.20
C LEU A 300 -8.08 -3.53 -12.34
N ASN A 301 -7.30 -3.02 -11.38
CA ASN A 301 -7.71 -1.92 -10.51
C ASN A 301 -7.91 -0.61 -11.29
N LEU A 302 -7.02 -0.28 -12.23
CA LEU A 302 -7.19 0.86 -13.14
C LEU A 302 -8.50 0.73 -13.94
N SER A 303 -8.77 -0.45 -14.49
CA SER A 303 -9.98 -0.72 -15.27
C SER A 303 -11.25 -0.60 -14.44
N MET A 304 -11.25 -1.02 -13.18
CA MET A 304 -12.38 -0.76 -12.27
C MET A 304 -12.64 0.74 -12.11
N GLY A 305 -11.60 1.54 -11.90
CA GLY A 305 -11.70 3.00 -11.82
C GLY A 305 -12.25 3.63 -13.09
N LEU A 306 -11.81 3.14 -14.26
CA LEU A 306 -12.36 3.55 -15.56
C LEU A 306 -13.84 3.17 -15.71
N GLY A 307 -14.21 1.96 -15.30
CA GLY A 307 -15.60 1.51 -15.30
C GLY A 307 -16.50 2.38 -14.43
N TYR A 308 -16.02 2.77 -13.25
CA TYR A 308 -16.71 3.73 -12.37
C TYR A 308 -16.88 5.09 -13.05
N MET A 309 -15.79 5.70 -13.56
CA MET A 309 -15.84 7.01 -14.23
C MET A 309 -16.77 7.01 -15.45
N ASN A 310 -16.67 5.98 -16.29
CA ASN A 310 -17.53 5.83 -17.46
C ASN A 310 -19.00 5.69 -17.07
N SER A 311 -19.31 5.03 -15.96
CA SER A 311 -20.68 4.89 -15.46
C SER A 311 -21.27 6.22 -15.00
N LEU A 312 -20.47 7.09 -14.37
CA LEU A 312 -20.91 8.44 -14.01
C LEU A 312 -21.17 9.29 -15.25
N LEU A 313 -20.24 9.27 -16.21
CA LEU A 313 -20.36 10.02 -17.46
C LEU A 313 -21.56 9.56 -18.29
N LEU A 314 -21.75 8.25 -18.45
CA LEU A 314 -22.90 7.67 -19.15
C LEU A 314 -24.22 7.97 -18.42
N GLY A 315 -24.23 7.86 -17.09
CA GLY A 315 -25.41 8.18 -16.29
C GLY A 315 -25.89 9.61 -16.50
N TYR A 316 -24.95 10.56 -16.48
CA TYR A 316 -25.25 11.96 -16.79
C TYR A 316 -25.66 12.16 -18.26
N ALA A 317 -25.00 11.49 -19.22
CA ALA A 317 -25.31 11.58 -20.64
C ALA A 317 -26.73 11.09 -20.97
N MET A 318 -27.17 10.03 -20.29
CA MET A 318 -28.47 9.37 -20.44
C MET A 318 -29.56 9.95 -19.55
N ASP A 319 -29.26 11.00 -18.75
CA ASP A 319 -30.19 11.60 -17.79
C ASP A 319 -30.76 10.60 -16.77
N ILE A 320 -29.92 9.68 -16.28
CA ILE A 320 -30.32 8.72 -15.26
C ILE A 320 -30.44 9.44 -13.93
N ASN A 321 -31.68 9.79 -13.58
CA ASN A 321 -32.00 10.51 -12.35
C ASN A 321 -32.34 9.59 -11.18
N HIS A 322 -32.58 8.29 -11.43
CA HIS A 322 -32.93 7.33 -10.40
C HIS A 322 -31.68 6.64 -9.84
N TYR A 323 -31.47 6.72 -8.52
CA TYR A 323 -30.24 6.23 -7.87
C TYR A 323 -30.01 4.72 -8.04
N LYS A 324 -31.07 3.91 -8.11
CA LYS A 324 -30.93 2.45 -8.30
C LYS A 324 -30.33 2.14 -9.67
N ASP A 325 -30.78 2.86 -10.70
CA ASP A 325 -30.32 2.70 -12.08
C ASP A 325 -28.87 3.16 -12.21
N GLN A 326 -28.53 4.30 -11.59
CA GLN A 326 -27.16 4.79 -11.53
C GLN A 326 -26.24 3.80 -10.80
N THR A 327 -26.71 3.20 -9.71
CA THR A 327 -25.96 2.20 -8.96
C THR A 327 -25.76 0.93 -9.80
N MET A 328 -26.80 0.46 -10.50
CA MET A 328 -26.70 -0.70 -11.37
C MET A 328 -25.73 -0.43 -12.54
N LEU A 329 -25.81 0.75 -13.17
CA LEU A 329 -24.86 1.16 -14.20
C LEU A 329 -23.43 1.15 -13.67
N THR A 330 -23.21 1.71 -12.48
CA THR A 330 -21.90 1.73 -11.82
C THR A 330 -21.37 0.33 -11.53
N MET A 331 -22.22 -0.57 -11.06
CA MET A 331 -21.90 -1.97 -10.81
C MET A 331 -21.54 -2.71 -12.11
N VAL A 332 -22.31 -2.50 -13.17
CA VAL A 332 -22.03 -3.05 -14.51
C VAL A 332 -20.71 -2.49 -15.05
N GLY A 333 -20.45 -1.19 -14.88
CA GLY A 333 -19.21 -0.56 -15.32
C GLY A 333 -17.99 -1.12 -14.59
N ILE A 334 -17.99 -1.13 -13.26
CA ILE A 334 -16.86 -1.64 -12.47
C ILE A 334 -16.57 -3.12 -12.79
N ASN A 335 -17.59 -3.99 -12.70
CA ASN A 335 -17.40 -5.43 -12.92
C ASN A 335 -17.17 -5.76 -14.40
N GLY A 336 -17.83 -5.03 -15.31
CA GLY A 336 -17.67 -5.19 -16.76
C GLY A 336 -16.27 -4.82 -17.22
N PHE A 337 -15.74 -3.67 -16.79
CA PHE A 337 -14.36 -3.29 -17.11
C PHE A 337 -13.34 -4.20 -16.44
N LEU A 338 -13.59 -4.68 -15.21
CA LEU A 338 -12.75 -5.69 -14.57
C LEU A 338 -12.68 -6.98 -15.40
N TYR A 339 -13.83 -7.48 -15.88
CA TYR A 339 -13.91 -8.66 -16.74
C TYR A 339 -13.21 -8.45 -18.08
N LEU A 340 -13.42 -7.29 -18.72
CA LEU A 340 -12.74 -6.94 -19.97
C LEU A 340 -11.23 -6.87 -19.77
N ALA A 341 -10.76 -6.28 -18.66
CA ALA A 341 -9.35 -6.19 -18.35
C ALA A 341 -8.69 -7.57 -18.14
N ASP A 342 -9.36 -8.49 -17.43
CA ASP A 342 -8.90 -9.88 -17.30
C ASP A 342 -8.80 -10.58 -18.66
N ARG A 343 -9.78 -10.37 -19.54
CA ARG A 343 -9.73 -10.87 -20.93
C ARG A 343 -8.57 -10.27 -21.71
N LEU A 344 -8.26 -8.99 -21.53
CA LEU A 344 -7.10 -8.34 -22.17
C LEU A 344 -5.78 -8.89 -21.65
N ASN A 345 -5.64 -9.14 -20.34
CA ASN A 345 -4.44 -9.79 -19.79
C ASN A 345 -4.24 -11.19 -20.36
N LYS A 346 -5.31 -11.96 -20.50
CA LYS A 346 -5.25 -13.29 -21.14
C LYS A 346 -4.92 -13.24 -22.62
N ARG A 347 -5.39 -12.21 -23.34
CA ARG A 347 -5.19 -12.07 -24.79
C ARG A 347 -3.82 -11.52 -25.17
N TYR A 348 -3.33 -10.56 -24.39
CA TYR A 348 -2.17 -9.72 -24.73
C TYR A 348 -0.99 -9.95 -23.77
N GLY A 349 -1.00 -11.05 -23.01
CA GLY A 349 0.06 -11.42 -22.06
C GLY A 349 0.05 -10.60 -20.77
N SER A 350 0.82 -11.03 -19.78
CA SER A 350 0.90 -10.36 -18.48
C SER A 350 1.66 -9.02 -18.56
N LEU A 351 1.22 -8.06 -17.75
CA LEU A 351 1.88 -6.76 -17.60
C LEU A 351 2.93 -6.80 -16.50
N THR A 352 4.07 -6.17 -16.72
CA THR A 352 5.02 -5.86 -15.65
C THR A 352 4.61 -4.60 -14.90
N GLN A 353 5.20 -4.39 -13.74
CA GLN A 353 4.92 -3.22 -12.92
C GLN A 353 5.28 -1.92 -13.67
N GLY A 354 4.38 -0.93 -13.60
CA GLY A 354 4.51 0.36 -14.27
C GLY A 354 3.91 0.39 -15.67
N GLN A 355 3.76 -0.75 -16.35
CA GLN A 355 3.11 -0.79 -17.65
C GLN A 355 1.61 -0.41 -17.56
N GLU A 356 0.95 -0.70 -16.45
CA GLU A 356 -0.41 -0.24 -16.19
C GLU A 356 -0.50 1.30 -16.18
N LYS A 357 0.55 1.99 -15.71
CA LYS A 357 0.59 3.46 -15.68
C LYS A 357 0.68 4.02 -17.09
N ILE A 358 1.41 3.35 -17.98
CA ILE A 358 1.45 3.71 -19.41
C ILE A 358 0.04 3.59 -20.01
N VAL A 359 -0.71 2.55 -19.67
CA VAL A 359 -2.10 2.42 -20.12
C VAL A 359 -2.98 3.54 -19.56
N GLY A 360 -2.83 3.88 -18.27
CA GLY A 360 -3.57 4.99 -17.65
C GLY A 360 -3.26 6.35 -18.30
N LEU A 361 -1.99 6.61 -18.61
CA LEU A 361 -1.56 7.80 -19.36
C LEU A 361 -2.14 7.80 -20.77
N GLY A 362 -2.23 6.64 -21.42
CA GLY A 362 -2.89 6.47 -22.70
C GLY A 362 -4.38 6.84 -22.68
N ALA A 363 -5.11 6.36 -21.67
CA ALA A 363 -6.52 6.72 -21.44
C ALA A 363 -6.68 8.24 -21.22
N GLY A 364 -5.84 8.84 -20.36
CA GLY A 364 -5.85 10.28 -20.10
C GLY A 364 -5.48 11.11 -21.33
N SER A 365 -4.47 10.68 -22.11
CA SER A 365 -4.06 11.35 -23.34
C SER A 365 -5.16 11.34 -24.40
N ALA A 366 -5.86 10.21 -24.56
CA ALA A 366 -6.97 10.10 -25.52
C ALA A 366 -8.14 11.02 -25.14
N TYR A 367 -8.46 11.11 -23.85
CA TYR A 367 -9.43 12.06 -23.33
C TYR A 367 -9.02 13.51 -23.62
N LEU A 368 -7.78 13.90 -23.33
CA LEU A 368 -7.30 15.26 -23.58
C LEU A 368 -7.28 15.59 -25.08
N ALA A 369 -6.94 14.62 -25.95
CA ALA A 369 -7.02 14.80 -27.39
C ALA A 369 -8.46 15.05 -27.86
N TRP A 370 -9.44 14.34 -27.28
CA TRP A 370 -10.85 14.59 -27.51
C TRP A 370 -11.26 16.00 -27.04
N VAL A 371 -10.93 16.39 -25.81
CA VAL A 371 -11.23 17.74 -25.29
C VAL A 371 -10.62 18.83 -26.19
N GLY A 372 -9.37 18.67 -26.61
CA GLY A 372 -8.72 19.59 -27.55
C GLY A 372 -9.43 19.65 -28.91
N THR A 373 -9.89 18.51 -29.43
CA THR A 373 -10.65 18.45 -30.69
C THR A 373 -11.98 19.21 -30.57
N ALA A 374 -12.71 19.01 -29.46
CA ALA A 374 -13.96 19.73 -29.21
C ALA A 374 -13.74 21.25 -29.18
N LEU A 375 -12.69 21.71 -28.49
CA LEU A 375 -12.34 23.13 -28.39
C LEU A 375 -11.94 23.74 -29.75
N ILE A 376 -11.20 23.01 -30.59
CA ILE A 376 -10.78 23.50 -31.91
C ILE A 376 -11.96 23.55 -32.89
N THR A 377 -12.84 22.55 -32.83
CA THR A 377 -13.97 22.40 -33.76
C THR A 377 -15.19 23.22 -33.36
N GLY A 378 -15.19 23.82 -32.17
CA GLY A 378 -16.32 24.58 -31.64
C GLY A 378 -17.49 23.71 -31.20
N ILE A 379 -17.26 22.42 -30.95
CA ILE A 379 -18.27 21.55 -30.32
C ILE A 379 -18.51 22.07 -28.90
N ASP A 380 -19.77 22.29 -28.54
CA ASP A 380 -20.13 22.68 -27.17
C ASP A 380 -19.84 21.53 -26.21
N TYR A 381 -18.69 21.61 -25.54
CA TYR A 381 -18.24 20.61 -24.58
C TYR A 381 -19.12 20.57 -23.31
N GLY A 382 -19.94 21.60 -23.07
CA GLY A 382 -20.90 21.64 -21.97
C GLY A 382 -22.11 20.74 -22.17
N GLU A 383 -22.39 20.31 -23.41
CA GLU A 383 -23.51 19.44 -23.69
C GLU A 383 -23.36 18.04 -23.07
N ARG A 384 -24.50 17.43 -22.69
CA ARG A 384 -24.57 16.04 -22.24
C ARG A 384 -24.07 15.06 -23.30
N SER A 385 -24.31 15.37 -24.58
CA SER A 385 -23.89 14.57 -25.74
C SER A 385 -22.37 14.36 -25.77
N SER A 386 -21.57 15.36 -25.34
CA SER A 386 -20.11 15.27 -25.31
C SER A 386 -19.60 14.19 -24.36
N ARG A 387 -20.37 13.81 -23.34
CA ARG A 387 -19.99 12.75 -22.39
C ARG A 387 -19.91 11.37 -23.03
N PHE A 388 -20.68 11.10 -24.09
CA PHE A 388 -20.52 9.85 -24.87
C PHE A 388 -19.14 9.77 -25.51
N LEU A 389 -18.62 10.91 -25.98
CA LEU A 389 -17.30 10.99 -26.60
C LEU A 389 -16.18 10.99 -25.55
N ASP A 390 -16.40 11.51 -24.35
CA ASP A 390 -15.48 11.29 -23.21
C ASP A 390 -15.33 9.79 -22.90
N VAL A 391 -16.46 9.08 -22.77
CA VAL A 391 -16.46 7.64 -22.49
C VAL A 391 -15.77 6.87 -23.60
N ALA A 392 -16.08 7.19 -24.86
CA ALA A 392 -15.46 6.56 -26.02
C ALA A 392 -13.95 6.82 -26.08
N SER A 393 -13.50 8.07 -25.87
CA SER A 393 -12.09 8.45 -25.94
C SER A 393 -11.26 7.82 -24.81
N ILE A 394 -11.75 7.89 -23.57
CA ILE A 394 -11.10 7.26 -22.40
C ILE A 394 -10.98 5.75 -22.62
N THR A 395 -12.06 5.09 -23.04
CA THR A 395 -12.09 3.64 -23.27
C THR A 395 -11.19 3.23 -24.44
N ALA A 396 -11.16 4.02 -25.51
CA ALA A 396 -10.28 3.79 -26.66
C ALA A 396 -8.81 3.92 -26.25
N GLY A 397 -8.43 4.99 -25.54
CA GLY A 397 -7.07 5.17 -25.04
C GLY A 397 -6.63 4.03 -24.14
N TRP A 398 -7.48 3.61 -23.20
CA TRP A 398 -7.23 2.44 -22.36
C TRP A 398 -7.00 1.16 -23.18
N TYR A 399 -7.89 0.84 -24.12
CA TYR A 399 -7.79 -0.38 -24.92
C TYR A 399 -6.58 -0.39 -25.86
N PHE A 400 -6.36 0.69 -26.61
CA PHE A 400 -5.29 0.76 -27.59
C PHE A 400 -3.91 0.85 -26.93
N SER A 401 -3.77 1.58 -25.83
CA SER A 401 -2.50 1.57 -25.08
C SER A 401 -2.22 0.20 -24.48
N ARG A 402 -3.25 -0.51 -23.98
CA ARG A 402 -3.08 -1.89 -23.51
C ARG A 402 -2.60 -2.84 -24.62
N LYS A 403 -3.16 -2.70 -25.82
CA LYS A 403 -2.78 -3.48 -27.01
C LYS A 403 -1.36 -3.17 -27.45
N ASN A 404 -0.98 -1.90 -27.50
CA ASN A 404 0.34 -1.48 -28.00
C ASN A 404 1.50 -1.91 -27.09
N ILE A 405 1.28 -2.03 -25.78
CA ILE A 405 2.30 -2.57 -24.86
C ILE A 405 2.62 -4.04 -25.17
N SER A 406 1.67 -4.78 -25.75
CA SER A 406 1.81 -6.21 -26.05
C SER A 406 2.28 -6.55 -27.45
N SER A 407 2.24 -5.60 -28.39
CA SER A 407 2.73 -5.84 -29.74
C SER A 407 4.25 -5.84 -29.72
N ASP A 408 4.86 -6.99 -29.97
CA ASP A 408 6.19 -7.04 -30.58
C ASP A 408 6.20 -6.05 -31.75
N VAL A 409 7.19 -5.16 -31.77
CA VAL A 409 7.36 -4.07 -32.73
C VAL A 409 7.73 -4.60 -34.14
N SER A 410 7.29 -5.82 -34.50
CA SER A 410 7.69 -6.53 -35.72
C SER A 410 6.64 -6.55 -36.82
N SER A 411 5.51 -5.85 -36.68
CA SER A 411 4.55 -5.71 -37.78
C SER A 411 4.03 -4.28 -37.93
N GLU A 412 4.91 -3.37 -38.32
CA GLU A 412 4.48 -2.14 -38.97
C GLU A 412 3.92 -2.48 -40.36
N SER A 413 2.60 -2.66 -40.44
CA SER A 413 1.91 -2.44 -41.71
C SER A 413 1.67 -0.94 -41.84
N SER A 414 2.60 -0.24 -42.48
CA SER A 414 2.48 1.17 -42.85
C SER A 414 1.36 1.34 -43.87
N PHE A 415 0.15 1.61 -43.39
CA PHE A 415 -0.91 2.17 -44.22
C PHE A 415 -0.69 3.67 -44.37
N ILE A 416 0.30 4.07 -45.18
CA ILE A 416 0.38 5.44 -45.69
C ILE A 416 -0.09 5.40 -47.14
N LYS A 417 -1.36 5.77 -47.34
CA LYS A 417 -1.91 6.11 -48.66
C LYS A 417 -1.29 7.44 -49.09
N ASN A 418 -0.74 7.49 -50.31
CA ASN A 418 -0.21 8.68 -50.96
C ASN A 418 -1.26 9.81 -51.05
N GLY A 419 -1.20 10.75 -50.12
CA GLY A 419 -1.93 11.99 -50.12
C GLY A 419 -1.24 12.97 -49.17
N MET A 420 -1.47 14.28 -49.35
CA MET A 420 -0.94 15.31 -48.45
C MET A 420 -1.22 14.93 -46.99
N ALA A 421 -0.15 14.77 -46.21
CA ALA A 421 -0.23 14.32 -44.83
C ALA A 421 0.42 15.38 -43.92
N LEU A 422 -0.41 15.98 -43.06
CA LEU A 422 0.08 16.70 -41.89
C LEU A 422 0.25 15.68 -40.76
N THR A 423 1.49 15.38 -40.41
CA THR A 423 1.81 14.48 -39.32
C THR A 423 2.35 15.29 -38.14
N ILE A 424 1.60 15.35 -37.05
CA ILE A 424 2.03 15.98 -35.80
C ILE A 424 2.45 14.84 -34.86
N ASN A 425 3.75 14.63 -34.75
CA ASN A 425 4.32 13.58 -33.91
C ASN A 425 4.88 14.19 -32.62
N PRO A 426 4.41 13.77 -31.43
CA PRO A 426 5.16 14.05 -30.21
C PRO A 426 6.55 13.41 -30.35
N THR A 427 7.59 14.16 -30.02
CA THR A 427 8.98 13.71 -30.09
C THR A 427 9.71 14.04 -28.79
N LEU A 428 10.79 13.33 -28.51
CA LEU A 428 11.67 13.66 -27.40
C LEU A 428 12.88 14.41 -27.97
N LEU A 429 12.99 15.69 -27.63
CA LEU A 429 14.11 16.53 -28.04
C LEU A 429 15.23 16.39 -27.00
N PRO A 430 16.45 16.00 -27.40
CA PRO A 430 17.58 16.04 -26.50
C PRO A 430 17.93 17.51 -26.20
N GLN A 431 17.73 17.94 -24.96
CA GLN A 431 18.09 19.28 -24.48
C GLN A 431 18.95 19.14 -23.22
N ASN A 432 20.18 19.65 -23.24
CA ASN A 432 21.10 19.66 -22.09
C ASN A 432 21.25 18.31 -21.35
N LYS A 433 21.46 17.22 -22.10
CA LYS A 433 21.56 15.83 -21.57
C LYS A 433 20.27 15.30 -20.91
N THR A 434 19.14 15.97 -21.09
CA THR A 434 17.81 15.52 -20.66
C THR A 434 16.88 15.43 -21.86
N LEU A 435 15.95 14.48 -21.84
CA LEU A 435 14.93 14.36 -22.88
C LEU A 435 13.78 15.30 -22.52
N ALA A 436 13.54 16.31 -23.36
CA ALA A 436 12.41 17.22 -23.21
C ALA A 436 11.29 16.83 -24.19
N PRO A 437 10.01 16.91 -23.79
CA PRO A 437 8.91 16.71 -24.72
C PRO A 437 8.91 17.84 -25.77
N GLY A 438 8.75 17.47 -27.03
CA GLY A 438 8.62 18.37 -28.15
C GLY A 438 7.58 17.87 -29.16
N VAL A 439 7.33 18.67 -30.19
CA VAL A 439 6.40 18.31 -31.27
C VAL A 439 7.14 18.46 -32.59
N SER A 440 7.18 17.37 -33.36
CA SER A 440 7.62 17.37 -34.75
C SER A 440 6.38 17.52 -35.63
N ILE A 441 6.38 18.56 -36.46
CA ILE A 441 5.33 18.78 -37.45
C ILE A 441 5.95 18.46 -38.80
N ASN A 442 5.57 17.32 -39.38
CA ASN A 442 6.01 16.90 -40.70
C ASN A 442 4.85 17.11 -41.68
N PHE A 443 5.09 17.96 -42.68
CA PHE A 443 4.25 18.06 -43.85
C PHE A 443 4.86 17.20 -44.96
N THR A 444 4.11 16.20 -45.42
CA THR A 444 4.46 15.42 -46.60
C THR A 444 3.55 15.84 -47.74
N PHE A 445 4.12 16.34 -48.83
CA PHE A 445 3.42 16.76 -50.05
C PHE A 445 3.55 15.70 -51.13
#